data_AF-J3LBQ3-F1
#
_entry.id   AF-J3LBQ3-F1
#
_cell.length_a   1.000
_cell.length_b   1.000
_cell.length_c   1.000
_cell.angle_alpha   90.00
_cell.angle_beta   90.00
_cell.angle_gamma   90.00
#
_symmetry.space_group_name_H-M   'P 1'
#
loop_
_entity.id
_entity.type
_entity.pdbx_description
1 polymer ?
#
loop_
_entity_poly.entity_id
_entity_poly.type
_entity_poly.pdbx_seq_one_letter_code
_entity_poly.pdbx_strand_id
1 'polypeptide(L)'
;MPSSLFTAATRGSEDARPTWNLTDEQLLDGLLSAAFSRRSCRSRYEFAGYYRRKPAHKPSLYLVAKLRKHEALQRWCGPGTAPYREALRRLKSGDGAGDGGDCRSVVSIGYTRGLGNRMLAIVSAFLYAVLTERALLVAPYDGDVAALFCEPFPGTTWFPPDAAGRRFPIRQRLRDLDGESQESLGNLLRSNASSSSSSSPPWPYVYLHLEGGFHFHDWLFYCDEQQRRLRGVPWLLMKMDSYIAPGLFLVPSLRGELGRMFPEKDAVFHHLGRYLFHPANAVWHAVTAYHRAHLAGAGRLVGMQLRGKIFLPHESFGHVVIGNVAKQRYHIEYISVAA
;
A
#
# COMPACT_ATOMS: atom_id res chain seq x y z
N MET A 1 -47.09 -17.55 -36.20
CA MET A 1 -46.71 -18.93 -36.55
C MET A 1 -47.15 -19.17 -37.98
N PRO A 2 -46.33 -19.70 -38.89
CA PRO A 2 -44.98 -20.27 -38.72
C PRO A 2 -43.90 -19.25 -39.16
N SER A 3 -42.58 -19.46 -39.21
CA SER A 3 -41.58 -20.29 -38.51
C SER A 3 -40.31 -20.15 -39.37
N SER A 4 -39.31 -19.38 -38.89
CA SER A 4 -37.85 -19.59 -38.99
C SER A 4 -37.23 -20.31 -40.21
N LEU A 5 -36.13 -19.79 -40.78
CA LEU A 5 -34.76 -20.26 -40.47
C LEU A 5 -33.62 -19.50 -41.23
N PHE A 6 -32.72 -18.85 -40.47
CA PHE A 6 -31.23 -18.90 -40.52
C PHE A 6 -30.48 -18.44 -41.80
N THR A 7 -29.37 -17.68 -41.82
CA THR A 7 -28.35 -17.28 -40.82
C THR A 7 -27.55 -16.11 -41.41
N ALA A 8 -27.24 -15.04 -40.67
CA ALA A 8 -26.17 -14.11 -41.01
C ALA A 8 -25.28 -13.94 -39.79
N ALA A 9 -24.04 -14.40 -39.94
CA ALA A 9 -23.06 -14.58 -38.88
C ALA A 9 -22.75 -13.27 -38.14
N THR A 10 -23.05 -13.25 -36.85
CA THR A 10 -22.47 -12.30 -35.89
C THR A 10 -20.98 -12.56 -35.78
N ARG A 11 -20.15 -11.68 -36.35
CA ARG A 11 -18.73 -11.58 -35.98
C ARG A 11 -18.65 -11.06 -34.55
N GLY A 12 -18.58 -11.98 -33.61
CA GLY A 12 -18.08 -11.71 -32.27
C GLY A 12 -16.63 -11.24 -32.38
N SER A 13 -16.39 -9.96 -32.08
CA SER A 13 -15.05 -9.47 -31.77
C SER A 13 -14.72 -9.96 -30.37
N GLU A 14 -14.25 -11.21 -30.27
CA GLU A 14 -13.47 -11.63 -29.11
C GLU A 14 -12.25 -10.71 -29.02
N ASP A 15 -12.21 -9.94 -27.93
CA ASP A 15 -11.09 -9.10 -27.51
C ASP A 15 -9.86 -10.00 -27.20
N ALA A 16 -9.24 -10.53 -28.25
CA ALA A 16 -7.96 -11.21 -28.16
C ALA A 16 -6.87 -10.15 -27.95
N ARG A 17 -6.72 -9.71 -26.70
CA ARG A 17 -5.54 -8.95 -26.27
C ARG A 17 -4.30 -9.79 -26.65
N PRO A 18 -3.28 -9.24 -27.33
CA PRO A 18 -2.07 -9.99 -27.59
C PRO A 18 -1.48 -10.44 -26.25
N THR A 19 -1.50 -11.75 -26.00
CA THR A 19 -0.72 -12.39 -24.94
C THR A 19 0.74 -12.24 -25.35
N TRP A 20 1.34 -11.12 -24.98
CA TRP A 20 2.78 -10.96 -25.08
C TRP A 20 3.41 -12.08 -24.25
N ASN A 21 4.29 -12.88 -24.86
CA ASN A 21 5.09 -13.87 -24.13
C ASN A 21 6.09 -13.13 -23.23
N LEU A 22 5.62 -12.69 -22.06
CA LEU A 22 6.45 -12.11 -21.01
C LEU A 22 7.22 -13.25 -20.33
N THR A 23 8.48 -12.99 -20.03
CA THR A 23 9.34 -13.94 -19.32
C THR A 23 9.06 -13.92 -17.81
N ASP A 24 9.44 -14.98 -17.11
CA ASP A 24 9.35 -15.04 -15.64
C ASP A 24 10.14 -13.91 -14.98
N GLU A 25 11.27 -13.49 -15.55
CA GLU A 25 12.04 -12.35 -15.07
C GLU A 25 11.26 -11.03 -15.18
N GLN A 26 10.52 -10.83 -16.28
CA GLN A 26 9.66 -9.67 -16.47
C GLN A 26 8.43 -9.68 -15.56
N LEU A 27 7.99 -10.87 -15.15
CA LEU A 27 6.88 -11.06 -14.22
C LEU A 27 7.32 -11.20 -12.77
N LEU A 28 8.62 -11.10 -12.48
CA LEU A 28 9.18 -11.27 -11.14
C LEU A 28 8.76 -12.60 -10.51
N ASP A 29 8.95 -13.70 -11.23
CA ASP A 29 8.55 -15.06 -10.84
C ASP A 29 7.06 -15.13 -10.45
N GLY A 30 6.20 -14.43 -11.21
CA GLY A 30 4.75 -14.41 -11.02
C GLY A 30 4.23 -13.36 -10.04
N LEU A 31 5.11 -12.58 -9.39
CA LEU A 31 4.69 -11.46 -8.55
C LEU A 31 3.84 -10.45 -9.34
N LEU A 32 4.21 -10.15 -10.59
CA LEU A 32 3.46 -9.29 -11.49
C LEU A 32 2.54 -10.11 -12.41
N SER A 33 1.42 -9.50 -12.84
CA SER A 33 0.54 -10.09 -13.83
C SER A 33 0.79 -9.52 -15.23
N ALA A 34 0.44 -10.29 -16.27
CA ALA A 34 0.49 -9.87 -17.67
C ALA A 34 -0.71 -8.98 -18.09
N ALA A 35 -1.49 -8.49 -17.13
CA ALA A 35 -2.76 -7.81 -17.39
C ALA A 35 -2.62 -6.35 -17.88
N PHE A 36 -1.42 -5.78 -17.83
CA PHE A 36 -1.15 -4.39 -18.21
C PHE A 36 -0.59 -4.26 -19.62
N SER A 37 -0.90 -3.15 -20.28
CA SER A 37 -0.25 -2.78 -21.54
C SER A 37 1.20 -2.36 -21.30
N ARG A 38 2.13 -2.91 -22.08
CA ARG A 38 3.54 -2.49 -22.10
C ARG A 38 3.72 -1.00 -22.37
N ARG A 39 2.81 -0.38 -23.13
CA ARG A 39 2.91 1.04 -23.51
C ARG A 39 2.44 1.98 -22.40
N SER A 40 1.42 1.59 -21.64
CA SER A 40 0.87 2.44 -20.58
C SER A 40 1.82 2.60 -19.40
N CYS A 41 2.63 1.58 -19.10
CA CYS A 41 3.66 1.63 -18.08
C CYS A 41 4.86 0.77 -18.50
N ARG A 42 5.88 1.40 -19.08
CA ARG A 42 7.04 0.69 -19.64
C ARG A 42 7.92 0.05 -18.56
N SER A 43 8.14 0.79 -17.47
CA SER A 43 8.97 0.36 -16.34
C SER A 43 8.53 -0.98 -15.76
N ARG A 44 7.23 -1.30 -15.80
CA ARG A 44 6.65 -2.55 -15.28
C ARG A 44 7.29 -3.81 -15.85
N TYR A 45 7.75 -3.79 -17.11
CA TYR A 45 8.33 -4.96 -17.75
C TYR A 45 9.74 -4.71 -18.32
N GLU A 46 10.09 -3.46 -18.62
CA GLU A 46 11.42 -3.12 -19.14
C GLU A 46 12.52 -3.18 -18.07
N PHE A 47 12.16 -3.11 -16.77
CA PHE A 47 13.13 -3.17 -15.67
C PHE A 47 14.03 -4.43 -15.76
N ALA A 48 13.49 -5.56 -16.23
CA ALA A 48 14.23 -6.82 -16.30
C ALA A 48 15.52 -6.70 -17.14
N GLY A 49 15.55 -5.84 -18.17
CA GLY A 49 16.76 -5.61 -18.97
C GLY A 49 17.87 -4.84 -18.26
N TYR A 50 17.57 -4.23 -17.10
CA TYR A 50 18.52 -3.45 -16.30
C TYR A 50 19.07 -4.23 -15.11
N TYR A 51 18.39 -5.31 -14.69
CA TYR A 51 18.87 -6.20 -13.64
C TYR A 51 19.82 -7.26 -14.21
N ARG A 52 21.13 -7.09 -13.96
CA ARG A 52 22.14 -8.09 -14.36
C ARG A 52 22.23 -9.30 -13.44
N ARG A 53 21.56 -9.28 -12.28
CA ARG A 53 21.63 -10.33 -11.26
C ARG A 53 20.26 -10.96 -11.04
N LYS A 54 20.26 -12.28 -10.82
CA LYS A 54 19.07 -13.01 -10.39
C LYS A 54 18.50 -12.35 -9.13
N PRO A 55 17.17 -12.21 -8.99
CA PRO A 55 16.56 -11.70 -7.77
C PRO A 55 17.04 -12.52 -6.57
N ALA A 56 17.48 -11.84 -5.51
CA ALA A 56 17.96 -12.51 -4.30
C ALA A 56 16.84 -13.28 -3.58
N HIS A 57 15.60 -12.79 -3.68
CA HIS A 57 14.43 -13.34 -3.00
C HIS A 57 13.35 -13.69 -4.03
N LYS A 58 12.85 -14.93 -3.96
CA LYS A 58 11.73 -15.38 -4.78
C LYS A 58 10.43 -15.28 -4.00
N PRO A 59 9.34 -14.75 -4.61
CA PRO A 59 8.06 -14.68 -3.93
C PRO A 59 7.54 -16.10 -3.65
N SER A 60 6.92 -16.29 -2.49
CA SER A 60 6.23 -17.55 -2.21
C SER A 60 4.99 -17.67 -3.12
N LEU A 61 4.64 -18.90 -3.51
CA LEU A 61 3.40 -19.16 -4.26
C LEU A 61 2.16 -18.68 -3.49
N TYR A 62 2.22 -18.73 -2.15
CA TYR A 62 1.16 -18.24 -1.28
C TYR A 62 1.00 -16.71 -1.38
N LEU A 63 2.11 -15.95 -1.39
CA LEU A 63 2.07 -14.50 -1.62
C LEU A 63 1.48 -14.18 -2.99
N VAL A 64 1.93 -14.87 -4.05
CA VAL A 64 1.40 -14.66 -5.41
C VAL A 64 -0.12 -14.88 -5.43
N ALA A 65 -0.61 -15.96 -4.84
CA ALA A 65 -2.05 -16.23 -4.74
C ALA A 65 -2.79 -15.14 -3.96
N LYS A 66 -2.24 -14.65 -2.84
CA LYS A 66 -2.82 -13.55 -2.06
C LYS A 66 -2.90 -12.24 -2.85
N LEU A 67 -1.88 -11.93 -3.66
CA LEU A 67 -1.88 -10.75 -4.52
C LEU A 67 -2.96 -10.85 -5.61
N ARG A 68 -3.10 -12.01 -6.28
CA ARG A 68 -4.17 -12.22 -7.27
C ARG A 68 -5.56 -12.10 -6.63
N LYS A 69 -5.77 -12.66 -5.43
CA LYS A 69 -7.02 -12.48 -4.66
C LYS A 69 -7.27 -11.00 -4.35
N HIS A 70 -6.23 -10.27 -3.94
CA HIS A 70 -6.35 -8.85 -3.65
C HIS A 70 -6.63 -8.01 -4.91
N GLU A 71 -6.04 -8.32 -6.06
CA GLU A 71 -6.35 -7.65 -7.34
C GLU A 71 -7.85 -7.80 -7.70
N ALA A 72 -8.41 -8.99 -7.53
CA ALA A 72 -9.85 -9.22 -7.73
C ALA A 72 -10.71 -8.40 -6.75
N LEU A 73 -10.32 -8.37 -5.46
CA LEU A 73 -10.98 -7.56 -4.44
C LEU A 73 -10.91 -6.06 -4.77
N GLN A 74 -9.73 -5.55 -5.14
CA GLN A 74 -9.52 -4.15 -5.49
C GLN A 74 -10.30 -3.77 -6.75
N ARG A 75 -10.47 -4.69 -7.70
CA ARG A 75 -11.29 -4.46 -8.89
C ARG A 75 -12.78 -4.41 -8.55
N TRP A 76 -13.23 -5.26 -7.62
CA TRP A 76 -14.63 -5.30 -7.17
C TRP A 76 -15.01 -4.10 -6.29
N CYS A 77 -14.14 -3.76 -5.33
CA CYS A 77 -14.35 -2.70 -4.34
C CYS A 77 -13.69 -1.37 -4.71
N GLY A 78 -13.11 -1.29 -5.90
CA GLY A 78 -12.37 -0.13 -6.34
C GLY A 78 -13.24 1.08 -6.68
N PRO A 79 -12.65 2.28 -6.76
CA PRO A 79 -13.33 3.50 -7.17
C PRO A 79 -14.10 3.34 -8.50
N GLY A 80 -15.32 3.87 -8.54
CA GLY A 80 -16.20 3.83 -9.72
C GLY A 80 -17.18 2.64 -9.77
N THR A 81 -16.98 1.61 -8.96
CA THR A 81 -17.86 0.44 -8.91
C THR A 81 -19.15 0.71 -8.12
N ALA A 82 -20.18 -0.15 -8.28
CA ALA A 82 -21.39 -0.07 -7.48
C ALA A 82 -21.15 -0.40 -5.99
N PRO A 83 -20.40 -1.46 -5.62
CA PRO A 83 -20.07 -1.75 -4.22
C PRO A 83 -19.32 -0.61 -3.54
N TYR A 84 -18.36 0.02 -4.23
CA TYR A 84 -17.64 1.18 -3.69
C TYR A 84 -18.56 2.38 -3.42
N ARG A 85 -19.49 2.67 -4.34
CA ARG A 85 -20.46 3.77 -4.16
C ARG A 85 -21.38 3.53 -2.96
N GLU A 86 -21.80 2.29 -2.74
CA GLU A 86 -22.60 1.93 -1.56
C GLU A 86 -21.78 2.05 -0.27
N ALA A 87 -20.54 1.55 -0.25
CA ALA A 87 -19.64 1.69 0.89
C ALA A 87 -19.36 3.17 1.24
N LEU A 88 -19.22 4.03 0.23
CA LEU A 88 -19.11 5.49 0.41
C LEU A 88 -20.41 6.13 0.93
N ARG A 89 -21.57 5.64 0.53
CA ARG A 89 -22.87 6.14 1.00
C ARG A 89 -23.03 5.88 2.50
N ARG A 90 -22.68 4.67 2.96
CA ARG A 90 -22.69 4.30 4.39
C ARG A 90 -21.68 5.11 5.21
N LEU A 91 -20.49 5.32 4.66
CA LEU A 91 -19.50 6.20 5.29
C LEU A 91 -20.04 7.63 5.51
N LYS A 92 -20.88 8.14 4.60
CA LYS A 92 -21.52 9.45 4.73
C LYS A 92 -22.69 9.48 5.72
N SER A 93 -23.50 8.43 5.77
CA SER A 93 -24.65 8.37 6.69
C SER A 93 -24.23 8.13 8.14
N GLY A 94 -22.98 7.73 8.38
CA GLY A 94 -22.50 7.37 9.72
C GLY A 94 -22.99 6.00 10.17
N ASP A 95 -23.67 5.25 9.29
CA ASP A 95 -24.06 3.88 9.54
C ASP A 95 -22.80 3.02 9.57
N GLY A 96 -22.55 2.37 10.71
CA GLY A 96 -21.50 1.36 10.78
C GLY A 96 -21.82 0.11 9.97
N ALA A 97 -21.04 -0.94 10.16
CA ALA A 97 -21.22 -2.18 9.43
C ALA A 97 -22.64 -2.76 9.64
N GLY A 98 -23.53 -2.57 8.67
CA GLY A 98 -24.71 -3.43 8.48
C GLY A 98 -24.26 -4.80 7.95
N ASP A 99 -25.09 -5.83 8.16
CA ASP A 99 -24.87 -7.26 7.91
C ASP A 99 -24.64 -7.67 6.42
N GLY A 100 -24.06 -6.78 5.61
CA GLY A 100 -23.90 -6.95 4.17
C GLY A 100 -23.15 -5.80 3.51
N GLY A 101 -22.00 -5.41 4.05
CA GLY A 101 -21.08 -4.44 3.43
C GLY A 101 -19.89 -5.14 2.78
N ASP A 102 -20.03 -5.60 1.55
CA ASP A 102 -19.03 -6.44 0.83
C ASP A 102 -17.65 -5.78 0.65
N CYS A 103 -17.55 -4.47 0.83
CA CYS A 103 -16.33 -3.71 0.57
C CYS A 103 -15.84 -2.95 1.79
N ARG A 104 -14.68 -3.40 2.28
CA ARG A 104 -13.91 -2.76 3.34
C ARG A 104 -12.63 -2.18 2.77
N SER A 105 -12.18 -1.06 3.33
CA SER A 105 -11.03 -0.33 2.78
C SER A 105 -10.01 0.08 3.85
N VAL A 106 -8.76 0.15 3.44
CA VAL A 106 -7.66 0.86 4.12
C VAL A 106 -7.32 2.08 3.29
N VAL A 107 -7.33 3.26 3.91
CA VAL A 107 -6.91 4.52 3.29
C VAL A 107 -5.54 4.89 3.84
N SER A 108 -4.51 4.84 2.99
CA SER A 108 -3.18 5.35 3.31
C SER A 108 -3.18 6.87 3.14
N ILE A 109 -2.98 7.60 4.24
CA ILE A 109 -2.98 9.06 4.25
C ILE A 109 -1.55 9.55 4.01
N GLY A 110 -1.30 10.13 2.83
CA GLY A 110 -0.07 10.84 2.52
C GLY A 110 -0.10 12.28 3.06
N TYR A 111 1.06 12.82 3.42
CA TYR A 111 1.23 14.17 3.94
C TYR A 111 2.60 14.76 3.54
N THR A 112 2.97 15.95 4.03
CA THR A 112 4.24 16.69 3.80
C THR A 112 5.50 15.96 4.31
N ARG A 113 5.73 14.70 3.94
CA ARG A 113 7.01 14.01 4.11
C ARG A 113 7.65 13.69 2.78
N GLY A 114 8.95 13.42 2.85
CA GLY A 114 9.72 12.95 1.71
C GLY A 114 9.12 11.70 1.07
N LEU A 115 9.36 11.55 -0.23
CA LEU A 115 8.85 10.44 -1.04
C LEU A 115 9.10 9.06 -0.42
N GLY A 116 10.29 8.84 0.17
CA GLY A 116 10.65 7.58 0.82
C GLY A 116 9.67 7.17 1.93
N ASN A 117 9.31 8.10 2.82
CA ASN A 117 8.35 7.81 3.91
C ASN A 117 6.97 7.48 3.35
N ARG A 118 6.55 8.17 2.27
CA ARG A 118 5.28 7.91 1.61
C ARG A 118 5.24 6.54 0.95
N MET A 119 6.35 6.11 0.32
CA MET A 119 6.48 4.74 -0.20
C MET A 119 6.41 3.69 0.92
N LEU A 120 7.09 3.91 2.05
CA LEU A 120 7.03 3.02 3.22
C LEU A 120 5.61 2.93 3.80
N ALA A 121 4.91 4.06 3.89
CA ALA A 121 3.54 4.15 4.37
C ALA A 121 2.56 3.39 3.45
N ILE A 122 2.69 3.56 2.14
CA ILE A 122 1.86 2.87 1.15
C ILE A 122 2.09 1.36 1.20
N VAL A 123 3.34 0.89 1.26
CA VAL A 123 3.64 -0.55 1.38
C VAL A 123 3.11 -1.13 2.69
N SER A 124 3.26 -0.40 3.78
CA SER A 124 2.76 -0.80 5.10
C SER A 124 1.22 -0.92 5.11
N ALA A 125 0.52 0.07 4.56
CA ALA A 125 -0.93 0.03 4.40
C ALA A 125 -1.37 -1.10 3.46
N PHE A 126 -0.64 -1.34 2.37
CA PHE A 126 -0.93 -2.43 1.43
C PHE A 126 -0.78 -3.80 2.07
N LEU A 127 0.32 -4.03 2.80
CA LEU A 127 0.53 -5.26 3.56
C LEU A 127 -0.65 -5.53 4.48
N TYR A 128 -1.05 -4.52 5.24
CA TYR A 128 -2.18 -4.64 6.17
C TYR A 128 -3.51 -4.86 5.44
N ALA A 129 -3.73 -4.23 4.28
CA ALA A 129 -4.91 -4.44 3.44
C ALA A 129 -5.00 -5.88 2.90
N VAL A 130 -3.88 -6.48 2.49
CA VAL A 130 -3.81 -7.88 2.05
C VAL A 130 -4.07 -8.85 3.21
N LEU A 131 -3.53 -8.56 4.39
CA LEU A 131 -3.75 -9.38 5.60
C LEU A 131 -5.21 -9.36 6.07
N THR A 132 -5.87 -8.21 5.93
CA THR A 132 -7.23 -7.99 6.47
C THR A 132 -8.33 -8.05 5.40
N GLU A 133 -7.99 -8.41 4.17
CA GLU A 133 -8.91 -8.52 3.03
C GLU A 133 -9.71 -7.24 2.79
N ARG A 134 -8.97 -6.13 2.63
CA ARG A 134 -9.49 -4.79 2.37
C ARG A 134 -8.94 -4.26 1.06
N ALA A 135 -9.70 -3.42 0.37
CA ALA A 135 -9.18 -2.62 -0.73
C ALA A 135 -8.21 -1.54 -0.19
N LEU A 136 -7.16 -1.22 -0.95
CA LEU A 136 -6.25 -0.12 -0.65
C LEU A 136 -6.68 1.14 -1.41
N LEU A 137 -6.70 2.27 -0.70
CA LEU A 137 -6.83 3.59 -1.29
C LEU A 137 -5.68 4.47 -0.82
N VAL A 138 -5.05 5.20 -1.73
CA VAL A 138 -3.97 6.15 -1.42
C VAL A 138 -4.54 7.55 -1.51
N ALA A 139 -4.66 8.23 -0.36
CA ALA A 139 -5.18 9.59 -0.32
C ALA A 139 -4.23 10.52 -1.09
N PRO A 140 -4.74 11.31 -2.06
CA PRO A 140 -3.91 12.16 -2.88
C PRO A 140 -3.41 13.35 -2.05
N TYR A 141 -2.08 13.45 -1.98
CA TYR A 141 -1.38 14.63 -1.49
C TYR A 141 -0.75 15.34 -2.70
N ASP A 142 -1.36 16.45 -3.11
CA ASP A 142 -0.92 17.30 -4.23
C ASP A 142 -0.62 16.58 -5.58
N GLY A 143 -1.22 15.40 -5.78
CA GLY A 143 -1.16 14.66 -7.05
C GLY A 143 0.18 13.96 -7.34
N ASP A 144 1.12 13.95 -6.41
CA ASP A 144 2.50 13.56 -6.71
C ASP A 144 2.70 12.05 -6.89
N VAL A 145 2.05 11.19 -6.09
CA VAL A 145 2.14 9.73 -6.23
C VAL A 145 1.62 9.26 -7.59
N ALA A 146 0.52 9.87 -8.07
CA ALA A 146 -0.07 9.56 -9.37
C ALA A 146 0.81 9.99 -10.56
N ALA A 147 1.59 11.06 -10.39
CA ALA A 147 2.56 11.51 -11.39
C ALA A 147 3.84 10.65 -11.39
N LEU A 148 4.21 10.08 -10.25
CA LEU A 148 5.46 9.32 -10.07
C LEU A 148 5.33 7.84 -10.40
N PHE A 149 4.17 7.23 -10.12
CA PHE A 149 3.97 5.78 -10.24
C PHE A 149 2.75 5.42 -11.10
N CYS A 150 2.86 4.30 -11.80
CA CYS A 150 1.76 3.70 -12.54
C CYS A 150 0.71 3.06 -11.62
N GLU A 151 -0.48 2.79 -12.17
CA GLU A 151 -1.51 2.00 -11.50
C GLU A 151 -1.00 0.58 -11.19
N PRO A 152 -1.03 0.12 -9.92
CA PRO A 152 -0.51 -1.19 -9.53
C PRO A 152 -1.52 -2.33 -9.74
N PHE A 153 -2.82 -2.03 -9.81
CA PHE A 153 -3.89 -3.03 -9.86
C PHE A 153 -4.57 -3.08 -11.24
N PRO A 154 -4.75 -4.26 -11.86
CA PRO A 154 -5.35 -4.36 -13.18
C PRO A 154 -6.82 -3.91 -13.22
N GLY A 155 -7.15 -2.99 -14.13
CA GLY A 155 -8.54 -2.62 -14.43
C GLY A 155 -9.25 -1.82 -13.33
N THR A 156 -8.50 -1.18 -12.44
CA THR A 156 -9.03 -0.34 -11.35
C THR A 156 -7.98 0.72 -10.99
N THR A 157 -8.32 1.61 -10.06
CA THR A 157 -7.38 2.60 -9.49
C THR A 157 -7.30 2.44 -7.97
N TRP A 158 -6.14 2.74 -7.42
CA TRP A 158 -5.93 2.89 -5.98
C TRP A 158 -6.11 4.32 -5.48
N PHE A 159 -6.40 5.29 -6.35
CA PHE A 159 -6.66 6.67 -5.94
C PHE A 159 -8.16 6.87 -5.71
N PRO A 160 -8.58 7.49 -4.59
CA PRO A 160 -9.97 7.88 -4.42
C PRO A 160 -10.37 8.86 -5.54
N PRO A 161 -11.66 8.91 -5.91
CA PRO A 161 -12.12 9.75 -7.01
C PRO A 161 -11.89 11.23 -6.67
N ASP A 162 -10.92 11.83 -7.35
CA ASP A 162 -10.68 13.28 -7.34
C ASP A 162 -10.99 13.94 -8.69
N ALA A 163 -11.02 13.17 -9.78
CA ALA A 163 -10.95 13.70 -11.15
C ALA A 163 -12.30 13.97 -11.85
N ALA A 164 -13.45 13.74 -11.19
CA ALA A 164 -14.78 13.88 -11.82
C ALA A 164 -15.82 14.60 -10.93
N GLY A 165 -15.38 15.58 -10.12
CA GLY A 165 -16.29 16.46 -9.37
C GLY A 165 -17.02 15.83 -8.17
N ARG A 166 -16.75 14.56 -7.84
CA ARG A 166 -17.28 13.89 -6.65
C ARG A 166 -16.17 13.71 -5.61
N ARG A 167 -15.96 14.75 -4.78
CA ARG A 167 -14.96 14.75 -3.70
C ARG A 167 -15.13 13.52 -2.81
N PHE A 168 -14.03 12.86 -2.46
CA PHE A 168 -14.03 11.85 -1.41
C PHE A 168 -14.61 12.45 -0.11
N PRO A 169 -15.60 11.81 0.54
CA PRO A 169 -16.52 12.51 1.47
C PRO A 169 -15.83 13.11 2.69
N ILE A 170 -14.72 12.50 3.11
CA ILE A 170 -13.96 12.91 4.29
C ILE A 170 -12.59 13.51 3.91
N ARG A 171 -12.37 13.92 2.65
CA ARG A 171 -11.05 14.38 2.18
C ARG A 171 -10.49 15.56 2.99
N GLN A 172 -11.34 16.52 3.35
CA GLN A 172 -10.93 17.64 4.21
C GLN A 172 -10.55 17.11 5.59
N ARG A 173 -11.43 16.33 6.22
CA ARG A 173 -11.18 15.69 7.51
C ARG A 173 -9.89 14.86 7.55
N LEU A 174 -9.53 14.16 6.46
CA LEU A 174 -8.26 13.40 6.39
C LEU A 174 -7.03 14.28 6.63
N ARG A 175 -7.07 15.57 6.24
CA ARG A 175 -5.98 16.52 6.46
C ARG A 175 -5.90 16.98 7.91
N ASP A 176 -7.04 17.02 8.58
CA ASP A 176 -7.18 17.53 9.95
C ASP A 176 -6.96 16.44 11.02
N LEU A 177 -6.88 15.16 10.63
CA LEU A 177 -6.64 14.04 11.55
C LEU A 177 -5.23 14.08 12.16
N ASP A 178 -5.17 13.98 13.48
CA ASP A 178 -3.98 14.04 14.34
C ASP A 178 -4.14 13.15 15.59
N GLY A 179 -3.13 13.08 16.46
CA GLY A 179 -3.15 12.22 17.65
C GLY A 179 -4.30 12.53 18.64
N GLU A 180 -4.83 13.76 18.63
CA GLU A 180 -5.90 14.21 19.54
C GLU A 180 -7.30 13.99 18.96
N SER A 181 -7.40 13.56 17.70
CA SER A 181 -8.65 13.25 17.03
C SER A 181 -9.43 12.18 17.79
N GLN A 182 -10.69 12.45 18.10
CA GLN A 182 -11.54 11.56 18.91
C GLN A 182 -11.74 10.19 18.26
N GLU A 183 -11.59 10.09 16.94
CA GLU A 183 -11.74 8.87 16.16
C GLU A 183 -10.45 8.04 16.11
N SER A 184 -9.36 8.50 16.72
CA SER A 184 -8.11 7.76 16.81
C SER A 184 -8.29 6.52 17.69
N LEU A 185 -7.79 5.37 17.25
CA LEU A 185 -7.87 4.13 18.03
C LEU A 185 -7.46 4.34 19.48
N GLY A 186 -6.38 5.10 19.73
CA GLY A 186 -5.95 5.42 21.08
C GLY A 186 -7.01 6.13 21.92
N ASN A 187 -7.64 7.19 21.38
CA ASN A 187 -8.68 7.93 22.08
C ASN A 187 -9.95 7.10 22.30
N LEU A 188 -10.26 6.21 21.36
CA LEU A 188 -11.42 5.31 21.46
C LEU A 188 -11.27 4.26 22.52
N LEU A 189 -10.07 3.75 22.73
CA LEU A 189 -9.79 2.82 23.80
C LEU A 189 -9.84 3.53 25.15
N ARG A 190 -9.34 4.77 25.23
CA ARG A 190 -9.39 5.59 26.45
C ARG A 190 -10.83 5.94 26.86
N SER A 191 -11.67 6.37 25.91
CA SER A 191 -13.06 6.72 26.18
C SER A 191 -13.91 5.48 26.54
N ASN A 192 -13.73 4.35 25.84
CA ASN A 192 -14.45 3.12 26.15
C ASN A 192 -14.06 2.52 27.50
N ALA A 193 -12.79 2.64 27.93
CA ALA A 193 -12.37 2.24 29.28
C ALA A 193 -13.11 3.01 30.38
N SER A 194 -13.64 4.20 30.04
CA SER A 194 -14.38 5.07 30.95
C SER A 194 -15.90 4.87 30.88
N SER A 195 -16.40 4.13 29.89
CA SER A 195 -17.83 3.84 29.69
C SER A 195 -18.14 2.37 29.96
N SER A 196 -19.12 2.08 30.80
CA SER A 196 -19.55 0.72 31.19
C SER A 196 -20.29 -0.07 30.09
N SER A 197 -20.39 0.43 28.85
CA SER A 197 -21.05 -0.27 27.75
C SER A 197 -20.07 -1.21 27.03
N SER A 198 -20.34 -2.52 27.12
CA SER A 198 -19.56 -3.60 26.51
C SER A 198 -19.72 -3.73 24.99
N SER A 199 -20.59 -2.92 24.37
CA SER A 199 -20.79 -2.87 22.92
C SER A 199 -20.09 -1.65 22.33
N SER A 200 -18.99 -1.85 21.61
CA SER A 200 -18.43 -0.79 20.76
C SER A 200 -19.51 -0.38 19.74
N PRO A 201 -19.85 0.92 19.61
CA PRO A 201 -20.80 1.36 18.58
C PRO A 201 -20.30 0.91 17.20
N PRO A 202 -21.15 0.70 16.18
CA PRO A 202 -20.67 0.27 14.89
C PRO A 202 -19.96 1.46 14.21
N TRP A 203 -18.63 1.48 14.29
CA TRP A 203 -17.78 2.55 13.76
C TRP A 203 -17.81 2.51 12.22
N PRO A 204 -18.27 3.57 11.53
CA PRO A 204 -18.16 3.62 10.06
C PRO A 204 -16.69 3.66 9.62
N TYR A 205 -15.82 4.27 10.43
CA TYR A 205 -14.37 4.27 10.26
C TYR A 205 -13.63 4.37 11.59
N VAL A 206 -12.36 3.96 11.60
CA VAL A 206 -11.42 4.20 12.70
C VAL A 206 -10.16 4.84 12.13
N TYR A 207 -9.66 5.85 12.83
CA TYR A 207 -8.39 6.49 12.50
C TYR A 207 -7.24 5.82 13.26
N LEU A 208 -6.19 5.46 12.52
CA LEU A 208 -4.99 4.81 13.03
C LEU A 208 -3.85 5.82 12.92
N HIS A 209 -3.51 6.44 14.05
CA HIS A 209 -2.40 7.36 14.18
C HIS A 209 -1.11 6.58 14.46
N LEU A 210 -0.33 6.32 13.42
CA LEU A 210 0.91 5.53 13.46
C LEU A 210 2.13 6.36 12.98
N GLU A 211 2.04 7.68 13.09
CA GLU A 211 3.12 8.63 12.82
C GLU A 211 3.96 8.88 14.08
N GLY A 212 5.22 9.29 13.94
CA GLY A 212 6.05 9.71 15.06
C GLY A 212 5.33 10.69 16.01
N GLY A 213 5.37 10.40 17.32
CA GLY A 213 4.59 11.12 18.34
C GLY A 213 3.30 10.42 18.76
N PHE A 214 3.04 9.19 18.27
CA PHE A 214 1.87 8.39 18.68
C PHE A 214 1.81 8.14 20.20
N HIS A 215 0.59 8.03 20.73
CA HIS A 215 0.34 7.82 22.16
C HIS A 215 0.45 6.33 22.54
N PHE A 216 0.58 6.03 23.84
CA PHE A 216 0.64 4.63 24.33
C PHE A 216 -0.51 3.76 23.79
N HIS A 217 -1.73 4.30 23.73
CA HIS A 217 -2.89 3.53 23.30
C HIS A 217 -2.91 3.25 21.78
N ASP A 218 -2.20 4.03 20.97
CA ASP A 218 -2.06 3.76 19.54
C ASP A 218 -1.20 2.49 19.28
N TRP A 219 -0.25 2.17 20.18
CA TRP A 219 0.51 0.92 20.13
C TRP A 219 -0.36 -0.33 20.24
N LEU A 220 -1.53 -0.22 20.88
CA LEU A 220 -2.43 -1.34 21.02
C LEU A 220 -2.95 -1.84 19.67
N PHE A 221 -2.74 -1.09 18.58
CA PHE A 221 -2.85 -1.59 17.21
C PHE A 221 -2.13 -2.94 17.02
N TYR A 222 -0.97 -3.15 17.65
CA TYR A 222 -0.20 -4.40 17.56
C TYR A 222 -0.65 -5.50 18.54
N CYS A 223 -1.82 -5.35 19.20
CA CYS A 223 -2.38 -6.38 20.08
C CYS A 223 -3.50 -7.16 19.38
N ASP A 224 -3.56 -8.48 19.61
CA ASP A 224 -4.56 -9.37 18.99
C ASP A 224 -6.00 -8.99 19.31
N GLU A 225 -6.26 -8.49 20.52
CA GLU A 225 -7.59 -8.04 20.92
C GLU A 225 -8.07 -6.89 20.04
N GLN A 226 -7.20 -5.93 19.78
CA GLN A 226 -7.55 -4.72 19.03
C GLN A 226 -7.62 -5.04 17.55
N GLN A 227 -6.74 -5.92 17.05
CA GLN A 227 -6.84 -6.47 15.71
C GLN A 227 -8.19 -7.18 15.46
N ARG A 228 -8.72 -7.93 16.43
CA ARG A 228 -10.05 -8.55 16.31
C ARG A 228 -11.16 -7.51 16.19
N ARG A 229 -11.11 -6.42 16.98
CA ARG A 229 -12.08 -5.31 16.90
C ARG A 229 -12.01 -4.61 15.54
N LEU A 230 -10.81 -4.37 15.03
CA LEU A 230 -10.59 -3.71 13.73
C LEU A 230 -11.10 -4.53 12.53
N ARG A 231 -11.33 -5.85 12.65
CA ARG A 231 -11.89 -6.67 11.56
C ARG A 231 -13.30 -6.23 11.14
N GLY A 232 -14.10 -5.76 12.09
CA GLY A 232 -15.49 -5.35 11.85
C GLY A 232 -15.65 -3.94 11.29
N VAL A 233 -14.63 -3.09 11.41
CA VAL A 233 -14.69 -1.69 10.98
C VAL A 233 -14.62 -1.61 9.46
N PRO A 234 -15.53 -0.96 8.73
CA PRO A 234 -15.49 -0.92 7.26
C PRO A 234 -14.31 -0.12 6.69
N TRP A 235 -13.99 1.03 7.28
CA TRP A 235 -12.94 1.93 6.80
C TRP A 235 -11.85 2.15 7.84
N LEU A 236 -10.60 1.88 7.46
CA LEU A 236 -9.44 2.17 8.31
C LEU A 236 -8.64 3.31 7.68
N LEU A 237 -8.49 4.40 8.41
CA LEU A 237 -7.79 5.60 7.96
C LEU A 237 -6.40 5.58 8.59
N MET A 238 -5.35 5.26 7.82
CA MET A 238 -4.01 5.08 8.35
C MET A 238 -3.13 6.27 8.00
N LYS A 239 -2.68 7.01 9.02
CA LYS A 239 -1.64 8.03 8.88
C LYS A 239 -0.37 7.49 9.51
N MET A 240 0.69 7.36 8.72
CA MET A 240 1.95 6.78 9.16
C MET A 240 3.13 7.36 8.39
N ASP A 241 4.30 7.30 9.01
CA ASP A 241 5.58 7.75 8.43
C ASP A 241 6.69 6.72 8.59
N SER A 242 6.31 5.54 9.07
CA SER A 242 7.18 4.44 9.46
C SER A 242 6.78 3.14 8.76
N TYR A 243 7.71 2.18 8.78
CA TYR A 243 7.51 0.86 8.20
C TYR A 243 7.03 -0.13 9.26
N ILE A 244 5.75 -0.53 9.20
CA ILE A 244 5.09 -1.27 10.30
C ILE A 244 5.26 -2.80 10.23
N ALA A 245 5.81 -3.32 9.13
CA ALA A 245 5.87 -4.77 8.91
C ALA A 245 6.55 -5.54 10.06
N PRO A 246 7.68 -5.08 10.65
CA PRO A 246 8.28 -5.76 11.80
C PRO A 246 7.33 -5.90 12.99
N GLY A 247 6.56 -4.85 13.30
CA GLY A 247 5.56 -4.88 14.36
C GLY A 247 4.43 -5.88 14.09
N LEU A 248 4.00 -6.01 12.82
CA LEU A 248 2.95 -6.96 12.45
C LEU A 248 3.37 -8.43 12.63
N PHE A 249 4.67 -8.76 12.48
CA PHE A 249 5.16 -10.12 12.79
C PHE A 249 5.12 -10.46 14.29
N LEU A 250 5.06 -9.45 15.15
CA LEU A 250 4.95 -9.65 16.60
C LEU A 250 3.51 -9.98 17.02
N VAL A 251 2.51 -9.60 16.21
CA VAL A 251 1.09 -9.90 16.44
C VAL A 251 0.81 -11.40 16.25
N PRO A 252 0.46 -12.16 17.32
CA PRO A 252 0.32 -13.61 17.22
C PRO A 252 -0.71 -14.06 16.18
N SER A 253 -1.87 -13.40 16.09
CA SER A 253 -2.92 -13.76 15.13
C SER A 253 -2.56 -13.50 13.66
N LEU A 254 -1.57 -12.65 13.37
CA LEU A 254 -1.10 -12.34 12.02
C LEU A 254 0.17 -13.12 11.63
N ARG A 255 0.95 -13.55 12.63
CA ARG A 255 2.27 -14.17 12.43
C ARG A 255 2.23 -15.38 11.49
N GLY A 256 1.22 -16.24 11.64
CA GLY A 256 1.07 -17.43 10.78
C GLY A 256 0.79 -17.08 9.32
N GLU A 257 -0.05 -16.08 9.06
CA GLU A 257 -0.35 -15.60 7.71
C GLU A 257 0.88 -14.95 7.07
N LEU A 258 1.54 -14.08 7.82
CA LEU A 258 2.77 -13.41 7.40
C LEU A 258 3.90 -14.40 7.10
N GLY A 259 4.10 -15.44 7.92
CA GLY A 259 5.12 -16.46 7.71
C GLY A 259 4.90 -17.29 6.44
N ARG A 260 3.63 -17.51 6.04
CA ARG A 260 3.30 -18.18 4.77
C ARG A 260 3.53 -17.27 3.56
N MET A 261 3.18 -15.99 3.69
CA MET A 261 3.41 -15.00 2.62
C MET A 261 4.91 -14.73 2.43
N PHE A 262 5.65 -14.59 3.53
CA PHE A 262 7.05 -14.19 3.55
C PHE A 262 7.88 -15.15 4.41
N PRO A 263 8.31 -16.30 3.85
CA PRO A 263 9.25 -17.20 4.53
C PRO A 263 10.54 -16.47 4.94
N GLU A 264 11.03 -15.57 4.07
CA GLU A 264 12.11 -14.62 4.34
C GLU A 264 11.50 -13.31 4.86
N LYS A 265 11.56 -13.09 6.18
CA LYS A 265 10.84 -11.99 6.86
C LYS A 265 11.35 -10.60 6.45
N ASP A 266 12.59 -10.50 6.03
CA ASP A 266 13.24 -9.28 5.54
C ASP A 266 12.90 -8.96 4.07
N ALA A 267 12.29 -9.89 3.34
CA ALA A 267 11.91 -9.71 1.93
C ALA A 267 10.53 -9.01 1.73
N VAL A 268 9.83 -8.62 2.80
CA VAL A 268 8.48 -8.01 2.69
C VAL A 268 8.48 -6.76 1.81
N PHE A 269 9.33 -5.77 2.11
CA PHE A 269 9.41 -4.56 1.29
C PHE A 269 9.96 -4.85 -0.10
N HIS A 270 10.90 -5.79 -0.21
CA HIS A 270 11.45 -6.22 -1.50
C HIS A 270 10.35 -6.70 -2.45
N HIS A 271 9.44 -7.56 -1.99
CA HIS A 271 8.33 -8.03 -2.82
C HIS A 271 7.25 -6.96 -3.01
N LEU A 272 6.71 -6.40 -1.93
CA LEU A 272 5.56 -5.50 -2.03
C LEU A 272 5.92 -4.17 -2.70
N GLY A 273 7.13 -3.66 -2.48
CA GLY A 273 7.63 -2.45 -3.16
C GLY A 273 7.75 -2.66 -4.67
N ARG A 274 8.32 -3.79 -5.12
CA ARG A 274 8.45 -4.13 -6.55
C ARG A 274 7.10 -4.46 -7.21
N TYR A 275 6.12 -4.88 -6.43
CA TYR A 275 4.74 -5.08 -6.90
C TYR A 275 3.98 -3.77 -7.08
N LEU A 276 4.13 -2.81 -6.15
CA LEU A 276 3.37 -1.56 -6.17
C LEU A 276 4.03 -0.47 -7.03
N PHE A 277 5.33 -0.26 -6.90
CA PHE A 277 5.99 0.94 -7.39
C PHE A 277 6.65 0.71 -8.74
N HIS A 278 5.90 1.03 -9.79
CA HIS A 278 6.42 1.10 -11.15
C HIS A 278 6.50 2.56 -11.58
N PRO A 279 7.70 3.11 -11.84
CA PRO A 279 7.84 4.50 -12.26
C PRO A 279 6.99 4.83 -13.49
N ALA A 280 6.29 5.94 -13.47
CA ALA A 280 5.56 6.45 -14.63
C ALA A 280 6.52 6.68 -15.81
N ASN A 281 6.00 6.67 -17.04
CA ASN A 281 6.84 6.71 -18.25
C ASN A 281 7.82 7.91 -18.29
N ALA A 282 7.43 9.08 -17.77
CA ALA A 282 8.31 10.25 -17.67
C ALA A 282 9.51 9.99 -16.73
N VAL A 283 9.24 9.45 -15.54
CA VAL A 283 10.28 9.07 -14.56
C VAL A 283 11.16 7.95 -15.12
N TRP A 284 10.55 6.92 -15.73
CA TRP A 284 11.29 5.82 -16.35
C TRP A 284 12.20 6.27 -17.49
N HIS A 285 11.76 7.25 -18.29
CA HIS A 285 12.59 7.83 -19.33
C HIS A 285 13.83 8.51 -18.74
N ALA A 286 13.68 9.33 -17.70
CA ALA A 286 14.81 9.97 -17.03
C ALA A 286 15.80 8.94 -16.45
N VAL A 287 15.30 7.91 -15.76
CA VAL A 287 16.11 6.83 -15.18
C VAL A 287 16.90 6.09 -16.27
N THR A 288 16.22 5.68 -17.34
CA THR A 288 16.85 4.89 -18.40
C THR A 288 17.81 5.71 -19.27
N ALA A 289 17.54 7.00 -19.50
CA ALA A 289 18.44 7.91 -20.19
C ALA A 289 19.74 8.09 -19.40
N TYR A 290 19.64 8.37 -18.09
CA TYR A 290 20.82 8.50 -17.22
C TYR A 290 21.64 7.20 -17.17
N HIS A 291 20.97 6.05 -17.02
CA HIS A 291 21.66 4.76 -17.03
C HIS A 291 22.42 4.52 -18.34
N ARG A 292 21.80 4.78 -19.50
CA ARG A 292 22.47 4.60 -20.80
C ARG A 292 23.67 5.53 -20.98
N ALA A 293 23.53 6.79 -20.58
CA ALA A 293 24.59 7.79 -20.74
C ALA A 293 25.78 7.58 -19.80
N HIS A 294 25.55 7.05 -18.59
CA HIS A 294 26.57 7.08 -17.53
C HIS A 294 26.92 5.72 -16.90
N LEU A 295 26.03 4.72 -16.96
CA LEU A 295 26.17 3.49 -16.18
C LEU A 295 26.31 2.23 -17.02
N ALA A 296 25.73 2.19 -18.23
CA ALA A 296 25.59 0.96 -19.01
C ALA A 296 26.94 0.28 -19.36
N GLY A 297 27.98 1.06 -19.64
CA GLY A 297 29.31 0.55 -20.00
C GLY A 297 30.16 0.08 -18.82
N ALA A 298 29.75 0.32 -17.58
CA ALA A 298 30.55 -0.04 -16.41
C ALA A 298 30.54 -1.56 -16.14
N GLY A 299 31.72 -2.13 -15.88
CA GLY A 299 31.86 -3.53 -15.44
C GLY A 299 31.36 -3.77 -14.02
N ARG A 300 31.39 -2.73 -13.16
CA ARG A 300 30.85 -2.76 -11.79
C ARG A 300 30.21 -1.41 -11.46
N LEU A 301 29.01 -1.45 -10.89
CA LEU A 301 28.29 -0.28 -10.39
C LEU A 301 28.38 -0.24 -8.87
N VAL A 302 28.60 0.96 -8.31
CA VAL A 302 28.62 1.22 -6.87
C VAL A 302 27.61 2.33 -6.59
N GLY A 303 26.59 2.03 -5.79
CA GLY A 303 25.62 3.01 -5.33
C GLY A 303 26.06 3.62 -4.00
N MET A 304 26.10 4.96 -3.92
CA MET A 304 26.37 5.68 -2.67
C MET A 304 25.23 6.67 -2.43
N GLN A 305 24.39 6.38 -1.44
CA GLN A 305 23.31 7.28 -1.00
C GLN A 305 23.85 8.14 0.14
N LEU A 306 24.06 9.43 -0.12
CA LEU A 306 24.51 10.38 0.89
C LEU A 306 23.31 11.15 1.44
N ARG A 307 23.12 11.11 2.76
CA ARG A 307 22.14 11.93 3.47
C ARG A 307 22.80 12.58 4.69
N GLY A 308 23.12 13.86 4.59
CA GLY A 308 23.56 14.66 5.75
C GLY A 308 22.37 15.20 6.54
N LYS A 309 22.35 15.01 7.85
CA LYS A 309 21.53 15.80 8.78
C LYS A 309 22.45 16.83 9.44
N ILE A 310 22.23 18.12 9.16
CA ILE A 310 22.91 19.19 9.88
C ILE A 310 22.22 19.30 11.24
N PHE A 311 22.87 18.82 12.30
CA PHE A 311 22.42 19.04 13.66
C PHE A 311 22.85 20.45 14.09
N LEU A 312 21.89 21.34 14.32
CA LEU A 312 22.16 22.63 14.95
C LEU A 312 22.33 22.41 16.48
N PRO A 313 23.25 23.10 17.18
CA PRO A 313 23.72 22.68 18.50
C PRO A 313 22.80 23.00 19.68
N HIS A 314 21.50 23.27 19.49
CA HIS A 314 20.71 23.96 20.51
C HIS A 314 19.38 23.30 20.92
N GLU A 315 19.32 21.96 20.99
CA GLU A 315 18.22 21.31 21.72
C GLU A 315 18.75 20.22 22.66
N SER A 316 18.51 20.47 23.94
CA SER A 316 18.93 19.70 25.10
C SER A 316 18.35 18.29 25.10
N PHE A 317 19.21 17.32 25.36
CA PHE A 317 18.88 15.90 25.50
C PHE A 317 17.92 15.65 26.66
N GLY A 318 16.79 15.00 26.36
CA GLY A 318 15.89 14.41 27.35
C GLY A 318 15.46 13.02 26.90
N HIS A 319 15.77 12.02 27.73
CA HIS A 319 15.37 10.61 27.71
C HIS A 319 16.32 9.59 27.07
N VAL A 320 16.99 8.89 27.99
CA VAL A 320 17.72 7.64 27.86
C VAL A 320 16.76 6.53 27.39
N VAL A 321 17.13 5.85 26.29
CA VAL A 321 16.75 4.46 26.04
C VAL A 321 18.04 3.65 25.97
N ILE A 322 18.11 2.65 26.84
CA ILE A 322 19.24 1.75 27.02
C ILE A 322 19.43 0.92 25.75
N GLY A 323 20.59 1.09 25.10
CA GLY A 323 21.08 0.26 24.01
C GLY A 323 22.60 0.38 23.97
N ASN A 324 23.28 -0.73 24.23
CA ASN A 324 24.70 -0.80 24.53
C ASN A 324 25.63 -0.01 23.59
N VAL A 325 26.61 0.61 24.24
CA VAL A 325 27.87 1.19 23.78
C VAL A 325 28.42 0.57 22.48
N ALA A 326 28.46 1.39 21.43
CA ALA A 326 29.64 1.49 20.57
C ALA A 326 29.77 2.93 20.05
N LYS A 327 30.95 3.50 20.29
CA LYS A 327 31.40 4.85 19.98
C LYS A 327 30.98 5.36 18.59
N GLN A 328 30.70 6.66 18.54
CA GLN A 328 30.80 7.56 17.38
C GLN A 328 31.49 6.93 16.16
N ARG A 329 30.72 6.70 15.10
CA ARG A 329 31.17 6.68 13.70
C ARG A 329 29.93 6.68 12.83
N TYR A 330 29.91 7.60 11.85
CA TYR A 330 29.05 7.66 10.67
C TYR A 330 27.96 6.57 10.61
N HIS A 331 26.71 6.96 10.90
CA HIS A 331 25.57 6.07 10.71
C HIS A 331 25.28 6.02 9.20
N ILE A 332 25.84 5.01 8.52
CA ILE A 332 25.51 4.67 7.14
C ILE A 332 24.23 3.82 7.20
N GLU A 333 23.06 4.44 7.03
CA GLU A 333 21.83 3.69 6.79
C GLU A 333 21.83 3.19 5.34
N TYR A 334 22.00 1.88 5.18
CA TYR A 334 21.78 1.21 3.91
C TYR A 334 20.28 1.12 3.63
N ILE A 335 19.73 2.11 2.94
CA ILE A 335 18.50 1.87 2.18
C ILE A 335 18.93 1.27 0.85
N SER A 336 19.00 -0.06 0.82
CA SER A 336 19.04 -0.82 -0.43
C SER A 336 17.69 -0.65 -1.12
N VAL A 337 17.53 0.43 -1.87
CA VAL A 337 16.57 0.42 -2.98
C VAL A 337 17.25 -0.43 -4.04
N ALA A 338 16.95 -1.74 -4.01
CA ALA A 338 17.44 -2.67 -5.02
C ALA A 338 16.95 -2.18 -6.39
N ALA A 339 17.84 -1.50 -7.10
CA ALA A 339 17.67 -1.02 -8.46
C ALA A 339 17.43 -2.16 -9.41
#